data_AF-A0A0C9VF41-F1
#
_entry.id   AF-A0A0C9VF41-F1
#
_cell.length_a   1.000
_cell.length_b   1.000
_cell.length_c   1.000
_cell.angle_alpha   90.00
_cell.angle_beta   90.00
_cell.angle_gamma   90.00
#
_symmetry.space_group_name_H-M   'P 1'
#
loop_
_entity.id
_entity.type
_entity.pdbx_description
1 polymer ?
#
loop_
_entity_poly.entity_id
_entity_poly.type
_entity_poly.pdbx_seq_one_letter_code
_entity_poly.pdbx_strand_id
1 'polypeptide(L)'
;LTWHDVILAVAEFQRASMECLAYFDYYQIILPRLVNLKFPYPEYNPLWMGAFTGDLGIAEKLLRAGIPAWFIRHEDTVTNKTNLSGKVKPHEPDAVLAMF
;
A
#
# COMPACT_ATOMS: atom_id res chain seq x y z
N LEU A 1 1.32 35.17 7.58
CA LEU A 1 1.61 33.72 7.52
C LEU A 1 2.41 33.37 8.76
N THR A 2 1.80 32.60 9.65
CA THR A 2 2.52 32.00 10.77
C THR A 2 3.37 30.83 10.26
N TRP A 3 4.34 30.38 11.04
CA TRP A 3 5.15 29.21 10.71
C TRP A 3 4.29 27.95 10.51
N HIS A 4 3.21 27.80 11.28
CA HIS A 4 2.24 26.72 11.12
C HIS A 4 1.51 26.76 9.77
N ASP A 5 1.10 27.95 9.31
CA ASP A 5 0.44 28.10 8.01
C ASP A 5 1.35 27.66 6.86
N VAL A 6 2.66 27.93 6.97
CA VAL A 6 3.65 27.50 5.97
C VAL A 6 3.81 25.98 5.96
N ILE A 7 3.92 25.35 7.14
CA ILE A 7 4.01 23.88 7.24
C ILE A 7 2.77 23.22 6.64
N LEU A 8 1.57 23.72 6.96
CA LEU A 8 0.33 23.17 6.44
C LEU A 8 0.26 23.31 4.92
N ALA A 9 0.60 24.48 4.37
CA ALA A 9 0.62 24.71 2.93
C ALA A 9 1.60 23.77 2.19
N VAL A 10 2.78 23.54 2.76
CA VAL A 10 3.76 22.59 2.19
C VAL A 10 3.22 21.16 2.25
N ALA A 11 2.65 20.74 3.38
CA ALA A 11 2.08 19.41 3.54
C ALA A 11 0.91 19.15 2.57
N GLU A 12 0.02 20.14 2.40
CA GLU A 12 -1.08 20.07 1.45
C GLU A 12 -0.59 19.98 0.00
N PHE A 13 0.41 20.80 -0.37
CA PHE A 13 1.02 20.75 -1.69
C PHE A 13 1.68 19.39 -1.97
N GLN A 14 2.42 18.85 -1.01
CA GLN A 14 3.04 17.54 -1.11
C GLN A 14 1.98 16.44 -1.26
N ARG A 15 0.92 16.47 -0.44
CA ARG A 15 -0.21 15.53 -0.53
C ARG A 15 -0.85 15.58 -1.91
N ALA A 16 -1.23 16.77 -2.40
CA ALA A 16 -1.87 16.93 -3.71
C ALA A 16 -0.97 16.46 -4.86
N SER A 17 0.33 16.74 -4.77
CA SER A 17 1.31 16.27 -5.77
C SER A 17 1.43 14.74 -5.79
N MET A 18 1.46 14.10 -4.61
CA MET A 18 1.47 12.64 -4.51
C MET A 18 0.16 12.01 -4.99
N GLU A 19 -0.99 12.62 -4.72
CA GLU A 19 -2.28 12.17 -5.24
C GLU A 19 -2.33 12.23 -6.77
N CYS A 20 -1.81 13.31 -7.37
CA CYS A 20 -1.68 13.41 -8.83
C CYS A 20 -0.78 12.32 -9.41
N LEU A 21 0.39 12.07 -8.81
CA LEU A 21 1.29 11.00 -9.26
C LEU A 21 0.65 9.62 -9.14
N ALA A 22 -0.01 9.35 -8.01
CA ALA A 22 -0.74 8.11 -7.79
C ALA A 22 -1.87 7.92 -8.82
N TYR A 23 -2.57 8.99 -9.21
CA TYR A 23 -3.60 8.95 -10.25
C TYR A 23 -3.01 8.56 -11.62
N PHE A 24 -1.89 9.16 -12.02
CA PHE A 24 -1.22 8.81 -13.28
C PHE A 24 -0.73 7.36 -13.26
N ASP A 25 -0.06 6.93 -12.19
CA ASP A 25 0.39 5.54 -12.03
C ASP A 25 -0.79 4.57 -12.05
N TYR A 26 -1.92 4.94 -11.45
CA TYR A 26 -3.11 4.12 -11.44
C TYR A 26 -3.60 3.84 -12.86
N TYR A 27 -3.84 4.87 -13.66
CA TYR A 27 -4.42 4.71 -14.99
C TYR A 27 -3.42 4.18 -16.03
N GLN A 28 -2.16 4.59 -15.94
CA GLN A 28 -1.16 4.24 -16.95
C GLN A 28 -0.50 2.88 -16.69
N ILE A 29 -0.40 2.46 -15.43
CA ILE A 29 0.39 1.28 -15.05
C ILE A 29 -0.47 0.24 -14.32
N ILE A 30 -1.14 0.62 -13.23
CA ILE A 30 -1.82 -0.34 -12.34
C ILE A 30 -3.06 -0.93 -12.99
N LEU A 31 -3.97 -0.09 -13.51
CA LEU A 31 -5.24 -0.52 -14.08
C LEU A 31 -5.04 -1.48 -15.27
N PRO A 32 -4.15 -1.21 -16.24
CA PRO A 32 -3.84 -2.17 -17.30
C PRO A 32 -3.37 -3.53 -16.78
N ARG A 33 -2.54 -3.54 -15.72
CA ARG A 33 -2.04 -4.78 -15.10
C ARG A 33 -3.14 -5.55 -14.38
N LEU A 34 -4.06 -4.86 -13.70
CA LEU A 34 -5.19 -5.49 -13.01
C LEU A 34 -6.22 -6.09 -13.99
N VAL A 35 -6.46 -5.43 -15.12
CA VAL A 35 -7.41 -5.89 -16.14
C VAL A 35 -6.84 -7.03 -16.98
N ASN A 36 -5.54 -6.96 -17.31
CA ASN A 36 -4.88 -7.94 -18.17
C ASN A 36 -3.59 -8.46 -17.51
N LEU A 37 -3.76 -9.38 -16.55
CA LEU A 37 -2.65 -10.05 -15.90
C LEU A 37 -1.91 -10.94 -16.91
N LYS A 38 -0.65 -10.63 -17.18
CA LYS A 38 0.22 -11.39 -18.08
C LYS A 38 1.41 -11.97 -17.32
N PHE A 39 1.74 -13.21 -17.63
CA PHE A 39 2.95 -13.86 -17.16
C PHE A 39 4.12 -13.53 -18.11
N PRO A 40 5.34 -13.27 -17.61
CA PRO A 40 5.74 -13.23 -16.21
C PRO A 40 5.17 -12.02 -15.47
N TYR A 41 4.81 -12.21 -14.19
CA TYR A 41 4.29 -11.12 -13.36
C TYR A 41 5.40 -10.10 -13.06
N PRO A 42 5.09 -8.79 -13.06
CA PRO A 42 6.07 -7.76 -12.75
C PRO A 42 6.53 -7.85 -11.29
N GLU A 43 7.77 -7.43 -11.04
CA GLU A 43 8.26 -7.21 -9.68
C GLU A 43 7.45 -6.12 -8.99
N TYR A 44 7.40 -6.18 -7.66
CA TYR A 44 6.69 -5.17 -6.89
C TYR A 44 7.40 -3.81 -6.95
N ASN A 45 6.64 -2.73 -7.02
CA ASN A 45 7.20 -1.38 -6.93
C ASN A 45 7.29 -0.93 -5.46
N PRO A 46 8.49 -0.74 -4.88
CA PRO A 46 8.64 -0.34 -3.49
C PRO A 46 8.21 1.11 -3.22
N LEU A 47 8.04 1.93 -4.25
CA LEU A 47 7.61 3.33 -4.13
C LEU A 47 6.10 3.48 -3.98
N TRP A 48 5.34 2.44 -4.33
CA TRP A 48 3.88 2.48 -4.21
C TRP A 48 3.44 2.20 -2.79
N MET A 49 2.47 3.00 -2.33
CA MET A 49 1.70 2.68 -1.15
C MET A 49 0.86 1.43 -1.48
N GLY A 50 1.26 0.29 -0.92
CA GLY A 50 0.54 -0.96 -1.12
C GLY A 50 -0.83 -0.98 -0.43
N ALA A 51 -1.47 -2.14 -0.41
CA ALA A 51 -2.78 -2.29 0.23
C ALA A 51 -2.82 -3.44 1.24
N PHE A 52 -3.54 -3.20 2.34
CA PHE A 52 -3.95 -4.24 3.27
C PHE A 52 -5.32 -4.77 2.86
N THR A 53 -5.50 -6.09 2.80
CA THR A 53 -6.79 -6.70 2.47
C THR A 53 -7.01 -8.01 3.19
N GLY A 54 -8.24 -8.27 3.63
CA GLY A 54 -8.66 -9.57 4.14
C GLY A 54 -9.19 -10.52 3.06
N ASP A 55 -9.21 -10.08 1.80
CA ASP A 55 -9.63 -10.90 0.66
C ASP A 55 -8.41 -11.48 -0.07
N LEU A 56 -8.33 -12.81 -0.13
CA LEU A 56 -7.20 -13.52 -0.73
C LEU A 56 -7.12 -13.29 -2.25
N GLY A 57 -8.26 -13.19 -2.93
CA GLY A 57 -8.31 -12.96 -4.37
C GLY A 57 -7.85 -11.55 -4.74
N ILE A 58 -8.18 -10.56 -3.93
CA ILE A 58 -7.66 -9.20 -4.07
C ILE A 58 -6.15 -9.18 -3.79
N ALA A 59 -5.68 -9.79 -2.70
CA ALA A 59 -4.25 -9.85 -2.37
C ALA A 59 -3.43 -10.48 -3.50
N GLU A 60 -3.92 -11.59 -4.07
CA GLU A 60 -3.28 -12.27 -5.19
C GLU A 60 -3.28 -11.42 -6.46
N LYS A 61 -4.39 -10.77 -6.80
CA LYS A 61 -4.46 -9.87 -7.96
C LYS A 61 -3.47 -8.71 -7.85
N LEU A 62 -3.39 -8.08 -6.68
CA LEU A 62 -2.44 -6.99 -6.42
C LEU A 62 -1.00 -7.48 -6.53
N LEU A 63 -0.67 -8.62 -5.91
CA LEU A 63 0.66 -9.22 -5.99
C LEU A 63 1.05 -9.52 -7.44
N ARG A 64 0.16 -10.14 -8.22
CA ARG A 64 0.39 -10.46 -9.64
C ARG A 64 0.47 -9.21 -10.53
N ALA A 65 -0.04 -8.07 -10.07
CA ALA A 65 0.12 -6.78 -10.74
C ALA A 65 1.41 -6.02 -10.32
N GLY A 66 2.22 -6.60 -9.43
CA GLY A 66 3.43 -5.95 -8.90
C GLY A 66 3.11 -4.82 -7.93
N ILE A 67 1.96 -4.89 -7.25
CA ILE A 67 1.54 -3.92 -6.24
C ILE A 67 1.82 -4.54 -4.86
N PRO A 68 2.51 -3.84 -3.94
CA PRO A 68 2.69 -4.35 -2.60
C PRO A 68 1.34 -4.63 -1.93
N ALA A 69 1.16 -5.83 -1.39
CA ALA A 69 -0.09 -6.25 -0.79
C ALA A 69 0.16 -7.07 0.48
N TRP A 70 -0.60 -6.75 1.53
CA TRP A 70 -0.56 -7.45 2.81
C TRP A 70 -1.91 -8.12 3.07
N PHE A 71 -1.92 -9.44 3.05
CA PHE A 71 -3.10 -10.23 3.34
C PHE A 71 -3.30 -10.33 4.86
N ILE A 72 -4.39 -9.77 5.36
CA ILE A 72 -4.79 -9.85 6.76
C ILE A 72 -5.66 -11.08 6.95
N ARG A 73 -5.15 -12.08 7.67
CA ARG A 73 -5.92 -13.27 8.04
C ARG A 73 -6.70 -13.01 9.32
N HIS A 74 -7.95 -13.48 9.34
CA HIS A 74 -8.68 -13.62 10.59
C HIS A 74 -8.06 -14.74 11.43
N GLU A 75 -8.06 -14.58 12.76
CA GLU A 75 -7.44 -15.54 13.67
C GLU A 75 -8.01 -16.96 13.49
N ASP A 76 -9.33 -17.09 13.32
CA ASP A 76 -10.01 -18.38 13.09
C ASP A 76 -9.55 -19.12 11.83
N THR A 77 -8.94 -18.43 10.87
CA THR A 77 -8.40 -19.04 9.65
C THR A 77 -6.97 -19.56 9.83
N VAL A 78 -6.32 -19.22 10.94
CA VAL A 78 -5.00 -19.71 11.32
C VAL A 78 -5.18 -21.05 12.03
N THR A 79 -4.99 -22.12 11.27
CA THR A 79 -5.06 -23.49 11.81
C THR A 79 -3.71 -23.96 12.34
N ASN A 80 -3.70 -25.07 13.08
CA ASN A 80 -2.48 -25.74 13.57
C ASN A 80 -1.52 -26.20 12.45
N LYS A 81 -1.97 -26.18 11.19
CA LYS A 81 -1.14 -26.49 10.01
C LYS A 81 -0.50 -25.25 9.39
N THR A 82 -0.77 -24.06 9.90
CA THR A 82 -0.23 -22.81 9.37
C THR A 82 1.21 -22.65 9.82
N ASN A 83 2.15 -22.68 8.86
CA ASN A 83 3.55 -22.43 9.15
C ASN A 83 3.77 -20.93 9.38
N LEU A 84 4.22 -20.57 10.58
CA LEU A 84 4.64 -19.21 10.92
C LEU A 84 6.14 -19.08 10.67
N SER A 85 6.52 -18.32 9.64
CA SER A 85 7.93 -18.13 9.28
C SER A 85 8.69 -17.26 10.31
N GLY A 86 8.01 -16.28 10.90
CA GLY A 86 8.59 -15.42 11.92
C GLY A 86 7.58 -14.42 12.47
N LYS A 87 7.76 -14.05 13.74
CA LYS A 87 6.99 -12.98 14.37
C LYS A 87 7.69 -11.64 14.12
N VAL A 88 7.02 -10.71 13.46
CA VAL A 88 7.51 -9.35 13.28
C VAL A 88 6.90 -8.47 14.35
N LYS A 89 7.73 -7.73 15.09
CA LYS A 89 7.25 -6.61 15.91
C LYS A 89 7.09 -5.41 14.99
N PRO A 90 5.90 -4.82 14.87
CA PRO A 90 5.73 -3.57 14.13
C PRO A 90 6.67 -2.53 14.71
N HIS A 91 7.34 -1.77 13.85
CA HIS A 91 8.07 -0.60 14.29
C HIS A 91 7.05 0.51 14.61
N GLU A 92 7.08 1.03 15.83
CA GLU A 92 6.30 2.21 16.16
C GLU A 92 6.87 3.40 15.38
N PRO A 93 6.03 4.20 14.71
CA PRO A 93 6.51 5.38 14.00
C PRO A 93 7.10 6.38 15.00
N ASP A 94 8.27 6.93 14.66
CA ASP A 94 8.98 7.93 15.50
C ASP A 94 8.14 9.18 15.80
N ALA A 95 7.13 9.47 14.97
CA ALA A 95 6.14 10.50 15.20
C ALA A 95 4.78 10.11 14.60
N VAL A 96 3.72 10.30 15.37
CA VAL A 96 2.33 10.26 14.87
C VAL A 96 1.91 11.70 14.62
N LEU A 97 1.75 12.09 13.37
CA LEU A 97 1.12 13.38 13.04
C LEU A 97 -0.36 13.27 13.41
N ALA A 98 -0.73 13.86 14.55
CA ALA A 98 -2.13 14.06 14.88
C ALA A 98 -2.76 14.94 13.79
N MET A 99 -3.69 14.38 13.01
CA MET A 99 -4.59 15.20 12.20
C MET A 99 -5.44 16.03 13.17
N PHE A 100 -5.21 17.34 13.18
CA PHE A 100 -6.09 18.33 13.81
C PHE A 100 -7.13 18.80 12.81
#